data_AF-Q2J4L4-F1
#
_entry.id   AF-Q2J4L4-F1
#
_cell.length_a   1.000
_cell.length_b   1.000
_cell.length_c   1.000
_cell.angle_alpha   90.00
_cell.angle_beta   90.00
_cell.angle_gamma   90.00
#
_symmetry.space_group_name_H-M   'P 1'
#
loop_
_entity.id
_entity.type
_entity.pdbx_description
1 polymer ?
#
loop_
_entity_poly.entity_id
_entity_poly.type
_entity_poly.pdbx_seq_one_letter_code
_entity_poly.pdbx_strand_id
1 'polypeptide(L)'
;MSLRLHFAVRSDVGHVREGNEDSAYAGLRLLAVADGMGGHAAGEVASSTVISRLADLDDAIDSDDLVTELNEAVRDANRQLREMSLENSALDGMGTTVTAVLSSGDMLGVLHVGDSRAYLLRDGVLSQVTHDHTLVQDLVDQGRITPEQANTHPQRSLLMRALDGREVEPDLSVRQAIAGDRYLLCTDGLSGVVSEETILETLLLPTPQEAVDQLVDLALKGGGPDNITVVVADIEEDHGEAEPYPLVAGAAAEKRAVPGASPARSGPNPQYPDHESAAAKAARIGRPGFHRRDRQAQASDRGDDDGDDSDPEGSGGRRSGRRVLFVSTVVFVLIAAGAAAGWTYVRGQYYVGVDDEHVALFQGVKGIPLSSVVLPRRQPLSEVAEPDQAELRRGIRAGSRDDAEKIISRLRTPATPSVRPSPSPTDRSKVPSGTSGSSLLSTALCQPATGAGVTVPGCPTTPVPTPSP
;
A
#
# COMPACT_ATOMS: atom_id res chain seq x y z
N MET A 1 18.20 -36.00 3.39
CA MET A 1 16.81 -36.26 3.02
C MET A 1 16.42 -35.09 2.13
N SER A 2 15.92 -35.33 0.92
CA SER A 2 15.41 -34.26 0.07
C SER A 2 14.11 -33.72 0.68
N LEU A 3 13.91 -32.41 0.61
CA LEU A 3 12.66 -31.76 0.99
C LEU A 3 11.91 -31.41 -0.29
N ARG A 4 10.58 -31.47 -0.23
CA ARG A 4 9.69 -31.04 -1.32
C ARG A 4 8.67 -30.03 -0.81
N LEU A 5 8.16 -29.22 -1.73
CA LEU A 5 7.04 -28.32 -1.47
C LEU A 5 5.72 -28.99 -1.90
N HIS A 6 4.80 -29.14 -0.96
CA HIS A 6 3.41 -29.50 -1.26
C HIS A 6 2.56 -28.25 -1.13
N PHE A 7 2.04 -27.74 -2.24
CA PHE A 7 1.49 -26.39 -2.31
C PHE A 7 0.08 -26.32 -2.91
N ALA A 8 -0.62 -25.25 -2.55
CA ALA A 8 -1.85 -24.82 -3.18
C ALA A 8 -1.82 -23.30 -3.37
N VAL A 9 -2.53 -22.82 -4.39
CA VAL A 9 -2.66 -21.39 -4.69
C VAL A 9 -4.09 -21.07 -5.06
N ARG A 10 -4.57 -19.92 -4.60
CA ARG A 10 -5.88 -19.37 -4.97
C ARG A 10 -5.79 -17.86 -5.10
N SER A 11 -6.46 -17.33 -6.12
CA SER A 11 -6.59 -15.89 -6.35
C SER A 11 -8.05 -15.56 -6.68
N ASP A 12 -8.53 -14.42 -6.18
CA ASP A 12 -9.89 -13.92 -6.35
C ASP A 12 -9.89 -12.40 -6.56
N VAL A 13 -10.80 -11.91 -7.40
CA VAL A 13 -10.94 -10.47 -7.71
C VAL A 13 -11.44 -9.67 -6.49
N GLY A 14 -12.17 -10.32 -5.58
CA GLY A 14 -12.89 -9.66 -4.51
C GLY A 14 -14.25 -9.14 -4.97
N HIS A 15 -14.85 -8.25 -4.18
CA HIS A 15 -16.21 -7.71 -4.41
C HIS A 15 -16.23 -6.29 -4.97
N VAL A 16 -15.10 -5.59 -4.94
CA VAL A 16 -15.03 -4.14 -5.24
C VAL A 16 -14.28 -3.84 -6.53
N ARG A 17 -13.20 -4.59 -6.83
CA ARG A 17 -12.37 -4.40 -8.03
C ARG A 17 -13.07 -4.96 -9.28
N GLU A 18 -12.72 -4.43 -10.45
CA GLU A 18 -13.30 -4.85 -11.74
C GLU A 18 -12.49 -5.97 -12.43
N GLY A 19 -11.20 -6.09 -12.08
CA GLY A 19 -10.29 -7.09 -12.61
C GLY A 19 -9.30 -7.53 -11.54
N ASN A 20 -8.50 -8.55 -11.86
CA ASN A 20 -7.47 -9.08 -10.99
C ASN A 20 -6.09 -8.55 -11.42
N GLU A 21 -5.48 -7.70 -10.60
CA GLU A 21 -4.12 -7.20 -10.83
C GLU A 21 -3.07 -8.02 -10.08
N ASP A 22 -3.48 -8.94 -9.22
CA ASP A 22 -2.57 -9.89 -8.57
C ASP A 22 -2.10 -10.98 -9.53
N SER A 23 -0.91 -11.52 -9.29
CA SER A 23 -0.41 -12.73 -9.92
C SER A 23 0.29 -13.61 -8.89
N ALA A 24 0.20 -14.93 -9.06
CA ALA A 24 0.93 -15.87 -8.22
C ALA A 24 1.41 -17.09 -9.01
N TYR A 25 2.48 -17.69 -8.50
CA TYR A 25 3.08 -18.92 -8.99
C TYR A 25 3.46 -19.82 -7.83
N ALA A 26 3.23 -21.12 -7.98
CA ALA A 26 3.65 -22.14 -7.04
C ALA A 26 4.16 -23.35 -7.82
N GLY A 27 5.44 -23.65 -7.68
CA GLY A 27 6.15 -24.73 -8.35
C GLY A 27 6.95 -25.57 -7.36
N LEU A 28 7.80 -26.45 -7.88
CA LEU A 28 8.54 -27.44 -7.08
C LEU A 28 9.56 -26.79 -6.15
N ARG A 29 10.12 -25.67 -6.58
CA ARG A 29 11.15 -24.90 -5.88
C ARG A 29 10.72 -23.48 -5.56
N LEU A 30 9.87 -22.89 -6.37
CA LEU A 30 9.52 -21.48 -6.29
C LEU A 30 8.06 -21.27 -5.87
N LEU A 31 7.86 -20.42 -4.88
CA LEU A 31 6.57 -19.81 -4.53
C LEU A 31 6.69 -18.31 -4.74
N ALA A 32 5.73 -17.67 -5.37
CA ALA A 32 5.74 -16.23 -5.59
C ALA A 32 4.33 -15.63 -5.63
N VAL A 33 4.20 -14.43 -5.06
CA VAL A 33 3.02 -13.57 -5.18
C VAL A 33 3.46 -12.17 -5.57
N ALA A 34 2.63 -11.49 -6.36
CA ALA A 34 2.86 -10.14 -6.84
C ALA A 34 1.52 -9.40 -6.91
N ASP A 35 1.42 -8.26 -6.23
CA ASP A 35 0.27 -7.36 -6.23
C ASP A 35 0.53 -6.22 -7.21
N GLY A 36 -0.19 -6.24 -8.33
CA GLY A 36 -0.03 -5.28 -9.41
C GLY A 36 -0.76 -3.98 -9.13
N MET A 37 -0.07 -2.86 -9.33
CA MET A 37 -0.64 -1.53 -9.21
C MET A 37 -0.41 -0.70 -10.47
N GLY A 38 -1.39 0.13 -10.81
CA GLY A 38 -1.29 1.05 -11.93
C GLY A 38 -2.65 1.58 -12.34
N GLY A 39 -2.69 2.56 -13.25
CA GLY A 39 -3.94 3.01 -13.86
C GLY A 39 -4.32 2.10 -15.04
N HIS A 40 -5.62 1.89 -15.27
CA HIS A 40 -6.13 0.96 -16.30
C HIS A 40 -5.56 -0.47 -16.11
N ALA A 41 -5.24 -1.18 -17.19
CA ALA A 41 -4.71 -2.54 -17.18
C ALA A 41 -3.19 -2.60 -16.92
N ALA A 42 -2.62 -1.62 -16.23
CA ALA A 42 -1.18 -1.53 -16.02
C ALA A 42 -0.70 -2.48 -14.90
N GLY A 43 -1.46 -2.62 -13.82
CA GLY A 43 -1.11 -3.50 -12.70
C GLY A 43 -1.06 -4.97 -13.11
N GLU A 44 -2.09 -5.45 -13.81
CA GLU A 44 -2.14 -6.82 -14.36
C GLU A 44 -0.96 -7.12 -15.32
N VAL A 45 -0.38 -6.13 -15.99
CA VAL A 45 0.78 -6.32 -16.88
C VAL A 45 2.05 -6.39 -16.05
N ALA A 46 2.18 -5.54 -15.03
CA ALA A 46 3.35 -5.52 -14.16
C ALA A 46 3.49 -6.83 -13.37
N SER A 47 2.45 -7.23 -12.64
CA SER A 47 2.49 -8.43 -11.78
C SER A 47 2.72 -9.71 -12.58
N SER A 48 2.03 -9.87 -13.72
CA SER A 48 2.17 -11.06 -14.56
C SER A 48 3.54 -11.17 -15.22
N THR A 49 4.14 -10.02 -15.58
CA THR A 49 5.50 -9.98 -16.14
C THR A 49 6.54 -10.39 -15.10
N VAL A 50 6.41 -9.88 -13.86
CA VAL A 50 7.32 -10.23 -12.77
C VAL A 50 7.21 -11.71 -12.43
N ILE A 51 6.00 -12.24 -12.25
CA ILE A 51 5.79 -13.67 -11.97
C ILE A 51 6.33 -14.55 -13.10
N SER A 52 6.11 -14.15 -14.37
CA SER A 52 6.65 -14.87 -15.53
C SER A 52 8.18 -14.98 -15.51
N ARG A 53 8.87 -13.89 -15.15
CA ARG A 53 10.33 -13.87 -15.06
C ARG A 53 10.87 -14.66 -13.87
N LEU A 54 10.18 -14.63 -12.74
CA LEU A 54 10.58 -15.40 -11.58
C LEU A 54 10.37 -16.91 -11.80
N ALA A 55 9.32 -17.31 -12.53
CA ALA A 55 9.02 -18.71 -12.80
C ALA A 55 10.17 -19.50 -13.46
N ASP A 56 11.06 -18.82 -14.20
CA ASP A 56 12.26 -19.43 -14.77
C ASP A 56 13.22 -20.02 -13.71
N LEU A 57 13.12 -19.57 -12.45
CA LEU A 57 13.89 -20.11 -11.32
C LEU A 57 13.43 -21.50 -10.87
N ASP A 58 12.19 -21.89 -11.18
CA ASP A 58 11.66 -23.22 -10.78
C ASP A 58 12.36 -24.35 -11.56
N ASP A 59 12.74 -24.06 -12.81
CA ASP A 59 13.44 -24.97 -13.72
C ASP A 59 14.99 -24.90 -13.58
N ALA A 60 15.51 -23.96 -12.79
CA ALA A 60 16.95 -23.81 -12.58
C ALA A 60 17.53 -25.07 -11.89
N ILE A 61 18.84 -25.27 -12.01
CA ILE A 61 19.54 -26.33 -11.26
C ILE A 61 19.68 -25.87 -9.81
N ASP A 62 19.75 -26.80 -8.86
CA ASP A 62 20.08 -26.49 -7.47
C ASP A 62 21.36 -25.63 -7.40
N SER A 63 21.26 -24.53 -6.67
CA SER A 63 22.29 -23.51 -6.58
C SER A 63 22.58 -23.21 -5.13
N ASP A 64 23.88 -23.19 -4.82
CA ASP A 64 24.35 -22.87 -3.48
C ASP A 64 24.17 -21.37 -3.15
N ASP A 65 23.83 -20.53 -4.13
CA ASP A 65 23.68 -19.07 -3.97
C ASP A 65 22.28 -18.56 -4.36
N LEU A 66 21.29 -18.97 -3.58
CA LEU A 66 19.89 -18.56 -3.68
C LEU A 66 19.69 -17.02 -3.71
N VAL A 67 20.55 -16.28 -3.00
CA VAL A 67 20.44 -14.82 -2.89
C VAL A 67 20.77 -14.16 -4.22
N THR A 68 21.86 -14.60 -4.85
CA THR A 68 22.27 -14.07 -6.16
C THR A 68 21.22 -14.38 -7.22
N GLU A 69 20.67 -15.60 -7.26
CA GLU A 69 19.63 -15.98 -8.24
C GLU A 69 18.36 -15.13 -8.10
N LEU A 70 17.85 -14.97 -6.87
CA LEU A 70 16.69 -14.14 -6.61
C LEU A 70 16.93 -12.67 -6.98
N ASN A 71 18.13 -12.14 -6.65
CA ASN A 71 18.49 -10.77 -6.95
C ASN A 71 18.63 -10.52 -8.46
N GLU A 72 19.21 -11.45 -9.21
CA GLU A 72 19.32 -11.35 -10.67
C GLU A 72 17.95 -11.43 -11.33
N ALA A 73 17.12 -12.41 -10.94
CA ALA A 73 15.77 -12.56 -11.48
C ALA A 73 14.89 -11.33 -11.25
N VAL A 74 14.92 -10.74 -10.04
CA VAL A 74 14.11 -9.55 -9.73
C VAL A 74 14.62 -8.30 -10.46
N ARG A 75 15.94 -8.15 -10.62
CA ARG A 75 16.53 -7.05 -11.40
C ARG A 75 16.18 -7.16 -12.88
N ASP A 76 16.17 -8.37 -13.41
CA ASP A 76 15.79 -8.65 -14.79
C ASP A 76 14.31 -8.40 -15.03
N ALA A 77 13.45 -8.83 -14.10
CA ALA A 77 12.02 -8.52 -14.12
C ALA A 77 11.77 -7.00 -14.07
N ASN A 78 12.44 -6.28 -13.18
CA ASN A 78 12.28 -4.83 -13.05
C ASN A 78 12.80 -4.07 -14.29
N ARG A 79 13.89 -4.55 -14.91
CA ARG A 79 14.37 -4.01 -16.20
C ARG A 79 13.33 -4.21 -17.31
N GLN A 80 12.68 -5.37 -17.35
CA GLN A 80 11.60 -5.63 -18.31
C GLN A 80 10.42 -4.65 -18.12
N LEU A 81 10.03 -4.36 -16.87
CA LEU A 81 9.01 -3.35 -16.57
C LEU A 81 9.42 -1.97 -17.09
N ARG A 82 10.68 -1.59 -16.90
CA ARG A 82 11.21 -0.32 -17.40
C ARG A 82 11.10 -0.22 -18.92
N GLU A 83 11.49 -1.26 -19.63
CA GLU A 83 11.42 -1.30 -21.10
C GLU A 83 9.98 -1.14 -21.59
N MET A 84 9.04 -1.90 -21.01
CA MET A 84 7.62 -1.82 -21.37
C MET A 84 7.00 -0.44 -21.12
N SER A 85 7.37 0.22 -20.02
CA SER A 85 6.92 1.58 -19.68
C SER A 85 7.48 2.62 -20.67
N LEU A 86 8.71 2.45 -21.16
CA LEU A 86 9.31 3.34 -22.16
C LEU A 86 8.71 3.15 -23.55
N GLU A 87 8.31 1.93 -23.91
CA GLU A 87 7.72 1.62 -25.21
C GLU A 87 6.24 1.99 -25.31
N ASN A 88 5.50 1.87 -24.20
CA ASN A 88 4.06 2.11 -24.16
C ASN A 88 3.68 3.09 -23.05
N SER A 89 3.34 4.33 -23.44
CA SER A 89 2.90 5.37 -22.49
C SER A 89 1.62 5.02 -21.72
N ALA A 90 0.83 4.04 -22.16
CA ALA A 90 -0.33 3.55 -21.41
C ALA A 90 0.06 2.72 -20.17
N LEU A 91 1.31 2.27 -20.09
CA LEU A 91 1.91 1.55 -18.97
C LEU A 91 2.75 2.47 -18.08
N ASP A 92 2.67 3.79 -18.27
CA ASP A 92 3.36 4.74 -17.40
C ASP A 92 2.80 4.68 -15.99
N GLY A 93 3.69 4.59 -15.00
CA GLY A 93 3.33 4.40 -13.59
C GLY A 93 2.86 2.99 -13.23
N MET A 94 3.03 1.99 -14.10
CA MET A 94 2.81 0.59 -13.71
C MET A 94 3.85 0.17 -12.66
N GLY A 95 3.42 -0.67 -11.73
CA GLY A 95 4.33 -1.32 -10.80
C GLY A 95 3.70 -2.53 -10.14
N THR A 96 4.47 -3.24 -9.34
CA THR A 96 3.98 -4.40 -8.60
C THR A 96 4.82 -4.62 -7.36
N THR A 97 4.22 -5.20 -6.33
CA THR A 97 4.98 -5.86 -5.26
C THR A 97 5.57 -7.18 -5.77
N VAL A 98 6.50 -7.75 -5.03
CA VAL A 98 6.90 -9.14 -5.18
C VAL A 98 7.29 -9.72 -3.82
N THR A 99 6.77 -10.90 -3.51
CA THR A 99 7.25 -11.73 -2.40
C THR A 99 7.43 -13.14 -2.92
N ALA A 100 8.63 -13.70 -2.77
CA ALA A 100 8.95 -15.03 -3.28
C ALA A 100 9.81 -15.84 -2.30
N VAL A 101 9.65 -17.16 -2.37
CA VAL A 101 10.44 -18.16 -1.65
C VAL A 101 10.98 -19.15 -2.67
N LEU A 102 12.30 -19.31 -2.73
CA LEU A 102 13.00 -20.26 -3.58
C LEU A 102 13.70 -21.32 -2.73
N SER A 103 13.45 -22.59 -3.00
CA SER A 103 14.10 -23.71 -2.31
C SER A 103 15.32 -24.23 -3.08
N SER A 104 16.34 -24.61 -2.32
CA SER A 104 17.40 -25.50 -2.79
C SER A 104 17.90 -26.34 -1.62
N GLY A 105 17.71 -27.66 -1.71
CA GLY A 105 18.01 -28.58 -0.62
C GLY A 105 17.25 -28.28 0.67
N ASP A 106 17.99 -28.00 1.75
CA ASP A 106 17.44 -27.63 3.07
C ASP A 106 17.44 -26.11 3.33
N MET A 107 17.66 -25.30 2.29
CA MET A 107 17.75 -23.86 2.38
C MET A 107 16.66 -23.18 1.53
N LEU A 108 16.16 -22.05 2.03
CA LEU A 108 15.14 -21.23 1.41
C LEU A 108 15.65 -19.80 1.29
N GLY A 109 15.68 -19.28 0.06
CA GLY A 109 15.86 -17.87 -0.22
C GLY A 109 14.52 -17.17 -0.17
N VAL A 110 14.43 -16.06 0.54
CA VAL A 110 13.24 -15.20 0.59
C VAL A 110 13.58 -13.86 -0.06
N LEU A 111 12.76 -13.46 -1.03
CA LEU A 111 12.81 -12.19 -1.73
C LEU A 111 11.55 -11.38 -1.39
N HIS A 112 11.70 -10.10 -1.07
CA HIS A 112 10.57 -9.23 -0.76
C HIS A 112 10.76 -7.78 -1.22
N VAL A 113 9.73 -7.24 -1.89
CA VAL A 113 9.55 -5.83 -2.19
C VAL A 113 8.05 -5.49 -2.15
N GLY A 114 7.61 -4.72 -1.16
CA GLY A 114 6.26 -4.16 -1.13
C GLY A 114 5.60 -4.44 0.21
N ASP A 115 4.30 -4.68 0.22
CA ASP A 115 3.51 -4.99 1.43
C ASP A 115 2.79 -6.35 1.35
N SER A 116 3.01 -7.11 0.28
CA SER A 116 2.65 -8.53 0.24
C SER A 116 3.52 -9.30 1.24
N ARG A 117 2.93 -10.24 1.98
CA ARG A 117 3.59 -10.84 3.14
C ARG A 117 3.94 -12.30 2.93
N ALA A 118 5.02 -12.75 3.56
CA ALA A 118 5.27 -14.16 3.81
C ALA A 118 5.22 -14.46 5.30
N TYR A 119 4.59 -15.56 5.68
CA TYR A 119 4.56 -16.09 7.04
C TYR A 119 5.12 -17.51 7.08
N LEU A 120 5.72 -17.85 8.22
CA LEU A 120 6.16 -19.19 8.58
C LEU A 120 5.37 -19.64 9.81
N LEU A 121 4.69 -20.77 9.68
CA LEU A 121 4.12 -21.55 10.77
C LEU A 121 5.06 -22.70 11.10
N ARG A 122 5.67 -22.64 12.29
CA ARG A 122 6.55 -23.68 12.83
C ARG A 122 6.19 -23.96 14.28
N ASP A 123 6.04 -25.23 14.63
CA ASP A 123 5.69 -25.68 15.98
C ASP A 123 4.45 -24.96 16.57
N GLY A 124 3.47 -24.63 15.72
CA GLY A 124 2.25 -23.93 16.10
C GLY A 124 2.41 -22.41 16.31
N VAL A 125 3.58 -21.84 16.04
CA VAL A 125 3.85 -20.40 16.11
C VAL A 125 3.86 -19.81 14.71
N LEU A 126 2.96 -18.86 14.45
CA LEU A 126 2.97 -18.06 13.23
C LEU A 126 3.93 -16.87 13.40
N SER A 127 4.81 -16.68 12.44
CA SER A 127 5.75 -15.56 12.40
C SER A 127 5.76 -14.93 11.01
N GLN A 128 5.65 -13.60 10.94
CA GLN A 128 5.86 -12.88 9.70
C GLN A 128 7.36 -12.90 9.34
N VAL A 129 7.66 -13.33 8.13
CA VAL A 129 9.03 -13.48 7.62
C VAL A 129 9.51 -12.21 6.91
N THR A 130 8.59 -11.50 6.26
CA THR A 130 8.83 -10.25 5.53
C THR A 130 8.57 -9.03 6.39
N HIS A 131 9.12 -7.88 5.99
CA HIS A 131 8.88 -6.61 6.63
C HIS A 131 8.26 -5.63 5.64
N ASP A 132 7.04 -5.17 5.92
CA ASP A 132 6.27 -4.38 4.95
C ASP A 132 6.98 -3.06 4.57
N HIS A 133 7.12 -2.80 3.28
CA HIS A 133 7.63 -1.54 2.76
C HIS A 133 6.51 -0.49 2.63
N THR A 134 5.80 -0.20 3.74
CA THR A 134 4.72 0.80 3.80
C THR A 134 5.10 1.99 4.67
N LEU A 135 4.47 3.15 4.44
CA LEU A 135 4.65 4.33 5.28
C LEU A 135 4.30 4.03 6.75
N VAL A 136 3.26 3.24 7.00
CA VAL A 136 2.85 2.93 8.37
C VAL A 136 3.84 2.02 9.08
N GLN A 137 4.46 1.08 8.37
CA GLN A 137 5.53 0.26 8.93
C GLN A 137 6.73 1.13 9.33
N ASP A 138 7.15 2.06 8.47
CA ASP A 138 8.21 3.03 8.80
C ASP A 138 7.87 3.87 10.06
N LEU A 139 6.60 4.27 10.22
CA LEU A 139 6.15 5.02 11.39
C LEU A 139 6.14 4.17 12.66
N VAL A 140 5.80 2.89 12.56
CA VAL A 140 5.87 1.92 13.67
C VAL A 140 7.32 1.70 14.09
N ASP A 141 8.22 1.49 13.13
CA ASP A 141 9.65 1.26 13.39
C ASP A 141 10.31 2.47 14.06
N GLN A 142 9.86 3.68 13.71
CA GLN A 142 10.28 4.93 14.35
C GLN A 142 9.63 5.18 15.72
N GLY A 143 8.73 4.31 16.17
CA GLY A 143 7.97 4.46 17.41
C GLY A 143 7.00 5.65 17.40
N ARG A 144 6.60 6.13 16.21
CA ARG A 144 5.70 7.28 16.05
C ARG A 144 4.23 6.91 16.16
N ILE A 145 3.90 5.67 15.80
CA ILE A 145 2.57 5.07 15.98
C ILE A 145 2.74 3.65 16.52
N THR A 146 1.69 3.11 17.14
CA THR A 146 1.66 1.70 17.54
C THR A 146 1.20 0.80 16.38
N PRO A 147 1.47 -0.52 16.40
CA PRO A 147 0.96 -1.46 15.40
C PRO A 147 -0.57 -1.40 15.26
N GLU A 148 -1.30 -1.22 16.36
CA GLU A 148 -2.77 -1.11 16.33
C GLU A 148 -3.25 0.17 15.64
N GLN A 149 -2.47 1.26 15.76
CA GLN A 149 -2.75 2.51 15.06
C GLN A 149 -2.45 2.40 13.56
N ALA A 150 -1.46 1.61 13.16
CA ALA A 150 -1.14 1.36 11.75
C ALA A 150 -2.34 0.78 10.99
N ASN A 151 -3.05 -0.18 11.60
CA ASN A 151 -4.21 -0.85 10.99
C ASN A 151 -5.38 0.10 10.65
N THR A 152 -5.52 1.20 11.37
CA THR A 152 -6.59 2.20 11.15
C THR A 152 -6.11 3.48 10.47
N HIS A 153 -4.83 3.53 10.10
CA HIS A 153 -4.23 4.72 9.53
C HIS A 153 -4.79 5.01 8.12
N PRO A 154 -5.10 6.27 7.77
CA PRO A 154 -5.62 6.63 6.45
C PRO A 154 -4.69 6.30 5.29
N GLN A 155 -3.38 6.24 5.55
CA GLN A 155 -2.34 5.94 4.55
C GLN A 155 -1.68 4.58 4.79
N ARG A 156 -2.43 3.58 5.30
CA ARG A 156 -1.87 2.24 5.59
C ARG A 156 -1.37 1.51 4.35
N SER A 157 -2.05 1.66 3.21
CA SER A 157 -1.67 1.05 1.93
C SER A 157 -0.72 1.92 1.10
N LEU A 158 -0.06 2.92 1.71
CA LEU A 158 0.90 3.75 0.97
C LEU A 158 2.26 3.05 0.93
N LEU A 159 2.57 2.45 -0.22
CA LEU A 159 3.84 1.79 -0.49
C LEU A 159 5.01 2.78 -0.58
N MET A 160 6.12 2.40 0.04
CA MET A 160 7.42 3.09 -0.01
C MET A 160 8.36 2.46 -1.03
N ARG A 161 8.21 1.15 -1.31
CA ARG A 161 8.98 0.41 -2.31
C ARG A 161 8.08 -0.52 -3.11
N ALA A 162 8.34 -0.58 -4.42
CA ALA A 162 7.71 -1.51 -5.36
C ALA A 162 8.61 -1.66 -6.60
N LEU A 163 8.34 -2.66 -7.43
CA LEU A 163 8.96 -2.80 -8.74
C LEU A 163 8.20 -1.94 -9.76
N ASP A 164 8.80 -0.86 -10.24
CA ASP A 164 8.18 0.07 -11.20
C ASP A 164 9.14 0.50 -12.33
N GLY A 165 10.21 -0.27 -12.53
CA GLY A 165 11.26 0.01 -13.51
C GLY A 165 12.33 0.99 -13.03
N ARG A 166 12.23 1.55 -11.82
CA ARG A 166 13.34 2.29 -11.17
C ARG A 166 14.22 1.33 -10.37
N GLU A 167 15.46 1.71 -10.11
CA GLU A 167 16.35 0.91 -9.26
C GLU A 167 15.78 0.80 -7.85
N VAL A 168 15.67 -0.43 -7.36
CA VAL A 168 15.13 -0.79 -6.06
C VAL A 168 15.99 -1.88 -5.45
N GLU A 169 16.28 -1.75 -4.16
CA GLU A 169 17.01 -2.75 -3.39
C GLU A 169 15.98 -3.68 -2.75
N PRO A 170 15.94 -4.96 -3.14
CA PRO A 170 15.05 -5.93 -2.52
C PRO A 170 15.57 -6.40 -1.17
N ASP A 171 14.65 -6.77 -0.29
CA ASP A 171 14.99 -7.47 0.94
C ASP A 171 15.20 -8.95 0.63
N LEU A 172 16.40 -9.44 0.92
CA LEU A 172 16.84 -10.81 0.64
C LEU A 172 17.32 -11.47 1.93
N SER A 173 16.85 -12.68 2.20
CA SER A 173 17.30 -13.47 3.35
C SER A 173 17.35 -14.96 3.03
N VAL A 174 18.18 -15.70 3.76
CA VAL A 174 18.26 -17.16 3.65
C VAL A 174 17.84 -17.79 4.96
N ARG A 175 17.04 -18.85 4.89
CA ARG A 175 16.50 -19.58 6.03
C ARG A 175 16.66 -21.08 5.84
N GLN A 176 16.73 -21.81 6.94
CA GLN A 176 16.73 -23.27 6.92
C GLN A 176 15.29 -23.80 6.86
N ALA A 177 15.02 -24.66 5.88
CA ALA A 177 13.80 -25.45 5.74
C ALA A 177 13.82 -26.63 6.71
N ILE A 178 12.71 -26.84 7.41
CA ILE A 178 12.51 -28.00 8.28
C ILE A 178 11.23 -28.69 7.85
N ALA A 179 11.26 -30.03 7.74
CA ALA A 179 10.06 -30.81 7.45
C ALA A 179 8.98 -30.54 8.51
N GLY A 180 7.75 -30.28 8.05
CA GLY A 180 6.62 -29.85 8.88
C GLY A 180 6.43 -28.33 8.95
N ASP A 181 7.35 -27.53 8.40
CA ASP A 181 7.12 -26.09 8.22
C ASP A 181 6.00 -25.84 7.22
N ARG A 182 5.18 -24.82 7.49
CA ARG A 182 4.18 -24.32 6.56
C ARG A 182 4.44 -22.85 6.25
N TYR A 183 4.53 -22.53 4.97
CA TYR A 183 4.67 -21.18 4.45
C TYR A 183 3.35 -20.67 3.89
N LEU A 184 3.08 -19.39 4.13
CA LEU A 184 1.97 -18.64 3.55
C LEU A 184 2.55 -17.40 2.86
N LEU A 185 2.27 -17.21 1.57
CA LEU A 185 2.49 -15.95 0.86
C LEU A 185 1.13 -15.36 0.53
N CYS A 186 0.93 -14.06 0.77
CA CYS A 186 -0.33 -13.39 0.47
C CYS A 186 -0.17 -11.93 0.06
N THR A 187 -1.11 -11.44 -0.75
CA THR A 187 -1.27 -10.00 -1.03
C THR A 187 -1.99 -9.29 0.10
N ASP A 188 -2.01 -7.95 0.08
CA ASP A 188 -2.60 -7.13 1.16
C ASP A 188 -4.12 -7.30 1.25
N GLY A 189 -4.77 -7.79 0.18
CA GLY A 189 -6.18 -8.13 0.17
C GLY A 189 -6.56 -9.24 1.17
N LEU A 190 -5.61 -10.08 1.60
CA LEU A 190 -5.81 -11.00 2.72
C LEU A 190 -5.54 -10.30 4.07
N SER A 191 -4.31 -9.83 4.29
CA SER A 191 -3.86 -9.31 5.59
C SER A 191 -4.54 -8.00 5.99
N GLY A 192 -5.11 -7.27 5.02
CA GLY A 192 -5.87 -6.05 5.25
C GLY A 192 -7.26 -6.26 5.85
N VAL A 193 -7.81 -7.49 5.78
CA VAL A 193 -9.15 -7.81 6.31
C VAL A 193 -9.21 -9.03 7.22
N VAL A 194 -8.23 -9.93 7.16
CA VAL A 194 -8.14 -11.12 8.03
C VAL A 194 -7.01 -10.91 9.04
N SER A 195 -7.31 -11.07 10.33
CA SER A 195 -6.30 -10.89 11.38
C SER A 195 -5.31 -12.05 11.44
N GLU A 196 -4.12 -11.81 12.00
CA GLU A 196 -3.08 -12.83 12.16
C GLU A 196 -3.56 -14.03 12.98
N GLU A 197 -4.43 -13.85 13.97
CA GLU A 197 -4.99 -14.96 14.75
C GLU A 197 -5.88 -15.85 13.89
N THR A 198 -6.72 -15.26 13.05
CA THR A 198 -7.57 -16.01 12.11
C THR A 198 -6.74 -16.69 11.03
N ILE A 199 -5.67 -16.05 10.56
CA ILE A 199 -4.71 -16.67 9.64
C ILE A 199 -4.07 -17.90 10.29
N LEU A 200 -3.58 -17.78 11.54
CA LEU A 200 -3.01 -18.89 12.29
C LEU A 200 -4.01 -20.05 12.41
N GLU A 201 -5.23 -19.80 12.88
CA GLU A 201 -6.27 -20.82 13.01
C GLU A 201 -6.55 -21.55 11.69
N THR A 202 -6.54 -20.81 10.58
CA THR A 202 -6.79 -21.37 9.24
C THR A 202 -5.61 -22.18 8.72
N LEU A 203 -4.38 -21.74 9.01
CA LEU A 203 -3.16 -22.47 8.63
C LEU A 203 -2.97 -23.77 9.42
N LEU A 204 -3.76 -24.03 10.47
CA LEU A 204 -3.77 -25.32 11.17
C LEU A 204 -4.63 -26.39 10.47
N LEU A 205 -5.33 -26.06 9.38
CA LEU A 205 -6.10 -27.03 8.61
C LEU A 205 -5.19 -28.12 8.00
N PRO A 206 -5.69 -29.34 7.77
CA PRO A 206 -4.84 -30.46 7.35
C PRO A 206 -4.08 -30.25 6.03
N THR A 207 -4.73 -29.66 5.01
CA THR A 207 -4.14 -29.56 3.67
C THR A 207 -3.90 -28.11 3.24
N PRO A 208 -2.87 -27.84 2.42
CA PRO A 208 -2.67 -26.52 1.81
C PRO A 208 -3.90 -26.03 1.04
N GLN A 209 -4.59 -26.95 0.36
CA GLN A 209 -5.80 -26.63 -0.42
C GLN A 209 -6.95 -26.13 0.47
N GLU A 210 -7.22 -26.80 1.59
CA GLU A 210 -8.24 -26.34 2.54
C GLU A 210 -7.88 -24.99 3.16
N ALA A 211 -6.58 -24.76 3.44
CA ALA A 211 -6.10 -23.49 3.97
C ALA A 211 -6.30 -22.34 2.98
N VAL A 212 -5.86 -22.46 1.71
CA VAL A 212 -6.07 -21.39 0.72
C VAL A 212 -7.55 -21.13 0.46
N ASP A 213 -8.37 -22.19 0.44
CA ASP A 213 -9.80 -22.04 0.20
C ASP A 213 -10.49 -21.27 1.33
N GLN A 214 -10.18 -21.64 2.58
CA GLN A 214 -10.74 -20.99 3.74
C GLN A 214 -10.21 -19.56 3.92
N LEU A 215 -8.93 -19.29 3.66
CA LEU A 215 -8.34 -17.94 3.76
C LEU A 215 -9.02 -16.96 2.78
N VAL A 216 -9.19 -17.37 1.52
CA VAL A 216 -9.87 -16.54 0.51
C VAL A 216 -11.34 -16.35 0.88
N ASP A 217 -12.04 -17.40 1.31
CA ASP A 217 -13.44 -17.28 1.74
C ASP A 217 -13.61 -16.36 2.96
N LEU A 218 -12.65 -16.33 3.88
CA LEU A 218 -12.64 -15.42 5.02
C LEU A 218 -12.41 -13.97 4.58
N ALA A 219 -11.48 -13.73 3.65
CA ALA A 219 -11.25 -12.40 3.10
C ALA A 219 -12.48 -11.85 2.36
N LEU A 220 -13.15 -12.70 1.58
CA LEU A 220 -14.42 -12.38 0.92
C LEU A 220 -15.53 -12.06 1.94
N LYS A 221 -15.65 -12.85 3.01
CA LYS A 221 -16.59 -12.58 4.13
C LYS A 221 -16.24 -11.29 4.87
N GLY A 222 -14.96 -10.93 4.94
CA GLY A 222 -14.46 -9.64 5.45
C GLY A 222 -14.82 -8.43 4.58
N GLY A 223 -15.46 -8.67 3.43
CA GLY A 223 -15.96 -7.65 2.51
C GLY A 223 -15.29 -7.67 1.14
N GLY A 224 -14.15 -8.37 0.99
CA GLY A 224 -13.39 -8.46 -0.26
C GLY A 224 -13.12 -7.09 -0.91
N PRO A 225 -12.48 -6.14 -0.20
CA PRO A 225 -12.28 -4.79 -0.72
C PRO A 225 -11.23 -4.73 -1.83
N ASP A 226 -10.38 -5.75 -1.94
CA ASP A 226 -9.28 -5.85 -2.90
C ASP A 226 -9.19 -7.21 -3.59
N ASN A 227 -8.27 -7.34 -4.54
CA ASN A 227 -7.80 -8.63 -5.05
C ASN A 227 -7.15 -9.42 -3.92
N ILE A 228 -7.44 -10.72 -3.86
CA ILE A 228 -7.00 -11.59 -2.77
C ILE A 228 -6.24 -12.74 -3.39
N THR A 229 -4.95 -12.83 -3.11
CA THR A 229 -4.10 -13.91 -3.63
C THR A 229 -3.30 -14.55 -2.52
N VAL A 230 -3.31 -15.88 -2.50
CA VAL A 230 -2.75 -16.69 -1.42
C VAL A 230 -2.06 -17.93 -2.00
N VAL A 231 -0.84 -18.19 -1.54
CA VAL A 231 -0.10 -19.44 -1.75
C VAL A 231 0.19 -20.04 -0.37
N VAL A 232 -0.16 -21.31 -0.17
CA VAL A 232 0.23 -22.08 1.03
C VAL A 232 1.07 -23.26 0.58
N ALA A 233 2.18 -23.51 1.27
CA ALA A 233 3.07 -24.62 0.98
C ALA A 233 3.58 -25.29 2.25
N ASP A 234 3.52 -26.62 2.27
CA ASP A 234 4.11 -27.49 3.28
C ASP A 234 5.48 -27.95 2.83
N ILE A 235 6.44 -27.93 3.76
CA ILE A 235 7.75 -28.55 3.58
C ILE A 235 7.64 -29.98 4.06
N GLU A 236 7.69 -30.92 3.13
CA GLU A 236 7.59 -32.34 3.41
C GLU A 236 8.90 -33.07 3.08
N GLU A 237 9.12 -34.21 3.72
CA GLU A 237 10.16 -35.12 3.25
C GLU A 237 9.77 -35.67 1.88
N ASP A 238 10.70 -35.65 0.94
CA ASP A 238 10.48 -36.20 -0.37
C ASP A 238 10.53 -37.74 -0.33
N HIS A 239 9.40 -38.35 -0.67
CA HIS A 239 9.22 -39.80 -0.72
C HIS A 239 9.11 -40.35 -2.17
N GLY A 240 9.42 -39.54 -3.19
CA GLY A 240 9.43 -39.97 -4.59
C GLY A 240 8.03 -40.15 -5.21
N GLU A 241 7.05 -39.35 -4.76
CA GLU A 241 5.73 -39.27 -5.38
C GLU A 241 5.76 -38.41 -6.66
N ALA A 242 4.69 -38.47 -7.47
CA ALA A 242 4.63 -37.69 -8.71
C ALA A 242 4.71 -36.18 -8.45
N GLU A 243 5.59 -35.51 -9.18
CA GLU A 243 5.81 -34.07 -9.08
C GLU A 243 4.52 -33.30 -9.43
N PRO A 244 3.99 -32.45 -8.53
CA PRO A 244 2.87 -31.58 -8.86
C PRO A 244 3.28 -30.62 -9.98
N TYR A 245 2.41 -30.45 -10.97
CA TYR A 245 2.63 -29.46 -12.02
C TYR A 245 2.61 -28.05 -11.40
N PRO A 246 3.46 -27.13 -11.88
CA PRO A 246 3.45 -25.77 -11.38
C PRO A 246 2.07 -25.14 -11.60
N LEU A 247 1.60 -24.40 -10.61
CA LEU A 247 0.32 -23.71 -10.59
C LEU A 247 0.54 -22.21 -10.76
N VAL A 248 -0.32 -21.58 -11.56
CA VAL A 248 -0.33 -20.13 -11.76
C VAL A 248 -1.73 -19.59 -11.47
N ALA A 249 -1.83 -18.41 -10.84
CA ALA A 249 -3.10 -17.77 -10.51
C ALA A 249 -3.07 -16.26 -10.83
N GLY A 250 -4.26 -15.63 -10.82
CA GLY A 250 -4.44 -14.21 -11.09
C GLY A 250 -4.17 -13.83 -12.55
N ALA A 251 -3.70 -12.60 -12.78
CA ALA A 251 -3.42 -12.06 -14.11
C ALA A 251 -2.44 -12.93 -14.91
N ALA A 252 -1.44 -13.53 -14.25
CA ALA A 252 -0.50 -14.46 -14.88
C ALA A 252 -1.20 -15.69 -15.48
N ALA A 253 -2.25 -16.21 -14.84
CA ALA A 253 -3.03 -17.33 -15.36
C ALA A 253 -3.94 -16.90 -16.53
N GLU A 254 -4.62 -15.75 -16.40
CA GLU A 254 -5.52 -15.22 -17.43
C GLU A 254 -4.77 -14.90 -18.73
N LYS A 255 -3.56 -14.35 -18.60
CA LYS A 255 -2.68 -14.02 -19.73
C LYS A 255 -1.84 -15.19 -20.24
N ARG A 256 -1.89 -16.35 -19.57
CA ARG A 256 -1.01 -17.51 -19.84
C ARG A 256 0.47 -17.09 -19.89
N ALA A 257 0.87 -16.26 -18.92
CA ALA A 257 2.18 -15.64 -18.88
C ALA A 257 3.31 -16.65 -18.57
N VAL A 258 2.97 -17.79 -17.98
CA VAL A 258 3.92 -18.85 -17.64
C VAL A 258 3.62 -20.10 -18.48
N PRO A 259 4.44 -20.41 -19.51
CA PRO A 259 4.31 -21.63 -20.29
C PRO A 259 4.47 -22.88 -19.40
N GLY A 260 3.62 -23.90 -19.60
CA GLY A 260 3.72 -25.18 -18.87
C GLY A 260 3.05 -25.21 -17.49
N ALA A 261 2.76 -24.05 -16.89
CA ALA A 261 2.00 -23.97 -15.64
C ALA A 261 0.49 -24.19 -15.87
N SER A 262 -0.13 -24.94 -14.96
CA SER A 262 -1.58 -25.14 -14.95
C SER A 262 -2.27 -23.97 -14.25
N PRO A 263 -3.37 -23.44 -14.79
CA PRO A 263 -4.15 -22.44 -14.07
C PRO A 263 -4.69 -23.09 -12.80
N ALA A 264 -4.38 -22.48 -11.66
CA ALA A 264 -4.96 -22.86 -10.39
C ALA A 264 -6.48 -22.71 -10.45
N ARG A 265 -7.20 -23.43 -9.57
CA ARG A 265 -8.63 -23.20 -9.42
C ARG A 265 -8.83 -21.73 -9.04
N SER A 266 -9.32 -20.93 -9.99
CA SER A 266 -10.01 -19.71 -9.63
C SER A 266 -11.11 -20.15 -8.66
N GLY A 267 -11.25 -19.47 -7.52
CA GLY A 267 -12.48 -19.56 -6.73
C GLY A 267 -13.68 -19.35 -7.66
N PRO A 268 -14.91 -19.72 -7.30
CA PRO A 268 -16.06 -19.50 -8.16
C PRO A 268 -16.11 -18.01 -8.50
N ASN A 269 -15.55 -17.63 -9.66
CA ASN A 269 -15.68 -16.33 -10.26
C ASN A 269 -17.15 -16.31 -10.59
N PRO A 270 -17.99 -15.63 -9.81
CA PRO A 270 -19.38 -15.67 -10.11
C PRO A 270 -19.46 -14.76 -11.33
N GLN A 271 -19.47 -15.38 -12.52
CA GLN A 271 -19.79 -14.73 -13.80
C GLN A 271 -21.12 -13.94 -13.68
N TYR A 272 -21.86 -14.17 -12.61
CA TYR A 272 -22.87 -13.30 -12.03
C TYR A 272 -22.52 -12.96 -10.59
N PRO A 273 -22.01 -11.75 -10.27
CA PRO A 273 -21.86 -11.32 -8.88
C PRO A 273 -23.18 -11.60 -8.19
N ASP A 274 -23.15 -12.28 -7.04
CA ASP A 274 -24.38 -12.57 -6.30
C ASP A 274 -24.90 -11.23 -5.77
N HIS A 275 -25.66 -10.52 -6.61
CA HIS A 275 -26.09 -9.14 -6.44
C HIS A 275 -27.02 -8.97 -5.23
N GLU A 276 -27.39 -10.11 -4.63
CA GLU A 276 -28.22 -10.27 -3.44
C GLU A 276 -27.40 -10.41 -2.15
N SER A 277 -26.08 -10.64 -2.21
CA SER A 277 -25.20 -10.75 -1.03
C SER A 277 -25.26 -9.46 -0.19
N ALA A 278 -25.18 -9.61 1.13
CA ALA A 278 -25.16 -8.47 2.06
C ALA A 278 -24.01 -7.51 1.77
N ALA A 279 -22.84 -8.04 1.37
CA ALA A 279 -21.67 -7.24 0.98
C ALA A 279 -21.92 -6.46 -0.33
N ALA A 280 -22.48 -7.13 -1.35
CA ALA A 280 -22.84 -6.49 -2.62
C ALA A 280 -23.94 -5.41 -2.46
N LYS A 281 -24.89 -5.64 -1.54
CA LYS A 281 -25.93 -4.66 -1.17
C LYS A 281 -25.32 -3.45 -0.45
N ALA A 282 -24.35 -3.66 0.44
CA ALA A 282 -23.64 -2.58 1.12
C ALA A 282 -22.80 -1.72 0.16
N ALA A 283 -22.08 -2.34 -0.79
CA ALA A 283 -21.28 -1.65 -1.79
C ALA A 283 -22.12 -0.73 -2.71
N ARG A 284 -23.38 -1.09 -2.99
CA ARG A 284 -24.31 -0.30 -3.82
C ARG A 284 -24.84 0.95 -3.13
N ILE A 285 -24.91 0.95 -1.81
CA ILE A 285 -25.41 2.10 -1.04
C ILE A 285 -24.40 3.27 -1.09
N GLY A 286 -23.13 3.00 -1.41
CA GLY A 286 -22.06 3.99 -1.49
C GLY A 286 -21.82 4.66 -2.86
N ARG A 287 -22.47 4.24 -3.95
CA ARG A 287 -22.23 4.79 -5.30
C ARG A 287 -23.43 5.62 -5.81
N PRO A 288 -23.30 6.94 -6.05
CA PRO A 288 -24.28 7.69 -6.81
C PRO A 288 -24.05 7.49 -8.31
N GLY A 289 -25.00 6.80 -8.95
CA GLY A 289 -25.28 6.90 -10.38
C GLY A 289 -24.66 5.82 -11.26
N PHE A 290 -25.48 4.91 -11.80
CA PHE A 290 -25.40 4.49 -13.19
C PHE A 290 -26.73 3.84 -13.62
N HIS A 291 -27.41 4.49 -14.57
CA HIS A 291 -28.59 3.97 -15.23
C HIS A 291 -28.17 3.08 -16.42
N ARG A 292 -28.53 1.79 -16.30
CA ARG A 292 -29.03 0.87 -17.33
C ARG A 292 -28.85 1.32 -18.80
N ARG A 293 -27.80 0.85 -19.45
CA ARG A 293 -27.79 0.51 -20.88
C ARG A 293 -27.08 -0.83 -21.01
N ASP A 294 -27.84 -1.84 -21.40
CA ASP A 294 -27.41 -2.99 -22.21
C ASP A 294 -28.53 -4.02 -22.25
N ARG A 295 -29.42 -3.82 -23.23
CA ARG A 295 -30.31 -4.84 -23.79
C ARG A 295 -30.58 -4.47 -25.24
N GLN A 296 -29.54 -4.55 -26.07
CA GLN A 296 -29.72 -4.57 -27.52
C GLN A 296 -28.46 -5.11 -28.21
N ALA A 297 -28.22 -6.42 -28.07
CA ALA A 297 -27.38 -7.19 -28.99
C ALA A 297 -27.49 -8.69 -28.66
N GLN A 298 -28.60 -9.33 -29.05
CA GLN A 298 -28.68 -10.77 -29.33
C GLN A 298 -30.13 -11.13 -29.67
N ALA A 299 -30.47 -11.08 -30.95
CA ALA A 299 -31.54 -11.87 -31.58
C ALA A 299 -31.55 -11.55 -33.08
N SER A 300 -30.75 -12.29 -33.85
CA SER A 300 -30.94 -12.40 -35.29
C SER A 300 -30.53 -13.81 -35.71
N ASP A 301 -31.43 -14.77 -35.49
CA ASP A 301 -31.53 -15.95 -36.35
C ASP A 301 -32.92 -16.59 -36.18
N ARG A 302 -33.50 -16.99 -37.31
CA ARG A 302 -34.73 -17.79 -37.54
C ARG A 302 -36.07 -17.06 -37.66
N GLY A 303 -36.52 -16.97 -38.92
CA GLY A 303 -37.57 -17.86 -39.44
C GLY A 303 -39.00 -17.31 -39.45
N ASP A 304 -39.53 -17.19 -40.66
CA ASP A 304 -40.89 -16.79 -41.07
C ASP A 304 -42.04 -17.52 -40.35
N ASP A 305 -43.20 -16.86 -40.16
CA ASP A 305 -44.53 -17.28 -40.66
C ASP A 305 -45.64 -16.27 -40.26
N ASP A 306 -46.70 -16.29 -41.07
CA ASP A 306 -47.88 -15.43 -41.17
C ASP A 306 -48.78 -15.30 -39.90
N GLY A 307 -49.67 -14.30 -39.88
CA GLY A 307 -50.96 -14.45 -39.19
C GLY A 307 -51.58 -13.21 -38.55
N ASP A 308 -52.77 -12.87 -39.03
CA ASP A 308 -53.69 -11.80 -38.66
C ASP A 308 -54.40 -12.00 -37.29
N ASP A 309 -55.05 -10.92 -36.85
CA ASP A 309 -56.26 -10.81 -36.00
C ASP A 309 -56.23 -10.72 -34.45
N SER A 310 -56.86 -9.62 -34.00
CA SER A 310 -57.76 -9.43 -32.83
C SER A 310 -57.24 -9.16 -31.39
N ASP A 311 -57.64 -7.95 -30.92
CA ASP A 311 -57.72 -7.36 -29.54
C ASP A 311 -58.57 -8.19 -28.51
N PRO A 312 -58.78 -7.76 -27.23
CA PRO A 312 -57.95 -7.12 -26.19
C PRO A 312 -58.17 -7.71 -24.74
N GLU A 313 -57.71 -6.98 -23.70
CA GLU A 313 -57.98 -7.07 -22.23
C GLU A 313 -56.97 -7.89 -21.36
N GLY A 314 -56.47 -7.44 -20.20
CA GLY A 314 -56.67 -6.22 -19.44
C GLY A 314 -55.87 -6.19 -18.09
N SER A 315 -55.85 -4.99 -17.50
CA SER A 315 -55.62 -4.65 -16.07
C SER A 315 -54.19 -4.66 -15.47
N GLY A 316 -53.78 -3.49 -14.93
CA GLY A 316 -52.53 -3.35 -14.18
C GLY A 316 -52.22 -1.96 -13.61
N GLY A 317 -52.99 -1.52 -12.61
CA GLY A 317 -52.51 -0.70 -11.46
C GLY A 317 -51.75 0.62 -11.69
N ARG A 318 -52.48 1.74 -11.79
CA ARG A 318 -51.98 3.09 -11.51
C ARG A 318 -51.55 3.23 -10.04
N ARG A 319 -50.24 3.25 -9.75
CA ARG A 319 -49.66 3.76 -8.47
C ARG A 319 -48.13 3.96 -8.55
N SER A 320 -47.63 4.92 -9.35
CA SER A 320 -46.21 5.34 -9.24
C SER A 320 -45.90 6.83 -9.45
N GLY A 321 -46.88 7.70 -9.71
CA GLY A 321 -46.60 9.14 -9.92
C GLY A 321 -46.21 9.91 -8.65
N ARG A 322 -46.76 9.54 -7.48
CA ARG A 322 -46.55 10.27 -6.22
C ARG A 322 -45.18 9.99 -5.57
N ARG A 323 -44.61 8.80 -5.77
CA ARG A 323 -43.29 8.45 -5.19
C ARG A 323 -42.14 9.12 -5.95
N VAL A 324 -42.24 9.22 -7.27
CA VAL A 324 -41.26 9.92 -8.10
C VAL A 324 -41.22 11.42 -7.79
N LEU A 325 -42.39 12.05 -7.59
CA LEU A 325 -42.47 13.47 -7.22
C LEU A 325 -41.87 13.74 -5.83
N PHE A 326 -42.10 12.86 -4.85
CA PHE A 326 -41.55 12.99 -3.51
C PHE A 326 -40.03 12.88 -3.48
N VAL A 327 -39.46 11.86 -4.16
CA VAL A 327 -38.00 11.65 -4.22
C VAL A 327 -37.33 12.82 -4.94
N SER A 328 -37.89 13.31 -6.04
CA SER A 328 -37.36 14.47 -6.76
C SER A 328 -37.33 15.73 -5.88
N THR A 329 -38.38 15.96 -5.09
CA THR A 329 -38.46 17.11 -4.17
C THR A 329 -37.41 17.03 -3.07
N VAL A 330 -37.20 15.85 -2.48
CA VAL A 330 -36.19 15.64 -1.43
C VAL A 330 -34.77 15.86 -1.97
N VAL A 331 -34.46 15.33 -3.16
CA VAL A 331 -33.16 15.54 -3.81
C VAL A 331 -32.93 17.02 -4.11
N PHE A 332 -33.94 17.73 -4.61
CA PHE A 332 -33.84 19.17 -4.87
C PHE A 332 -33.57 19.97 -3.60
N VAL A 333 -34.25 19.65 -2.49
CA VAL A 333 -34.03 20.31 -1.19
C VAL A 333 -32.61 20.05 -0.67
N LEU A 334 -32.09 18.83 -0.82
CA LEU A 334 -30.71 18.50 -0.40
C LEU A 334 -29.66 19.24 -1.24
N ILE A 335 -29.86 19.35 -2.56
CA ILE A 335 -28.97 20.13 -3.44
C ILE A 335 -29.02 21.61 -3.07
N ALA A 336 -30.22 22.17 -2.84
CA ALA A 336 -30.38 23.55 -2.43
C ALA A 336 -29.75 23.83 -1.06
N ALA A 337 -29.86 22.90 -0.11
CA ALA A 337 -29.24 22.99 1.21
C ALA A 337 -27.71 22.91 1.13
N GLY A 338 -27.16 22.00 0.30
CA GLY A 338 -25.72 21.90 0.06
C GLY A 338 -25.16 23.15 -0.62
N ALA A 339 -25.86 23.69 -1.62
CA ALA A 339 -25.50 24.93 -2.29
C ALA A 339 -25.57 26.14 -1.33
N ALA A 340 -26.59 26.21 -0.47
CA ALA A 340 -26.70 27.24 0.56
C ALA A 340 -25.57 27.14 1.60
N ALA A 341 -25.25 25.93 2.06
CA ALA A 341 -24.15 25.69 3.00
C ALA A 341 -22.80 26.10 2.39
N GLY A 342 -22.52 25.69 1.14
CA GLY A 342 -21.33 26.10 0.41
C GLY A 342 -21.26 27.61 0.20
N TRP A 343 -22.37 28.26 -0.14
CA TRP A 343 -22.47 29.71 -0.28
C TRP A 343 -22.17 30.42 1.05
N THR A 344 -22.73 29.94 2.17
CA THR A 344 -22.47 30.51 3.50
C THR A 344 -21.01 30.32 3.93
N TYR A 345 -20.40 29.18 3.60
CA TYR A 345 -18.99 28.92 3.91
C TYR A 345 -18.06 29.87 3.15
N VAL A 346 -18.28 30.06 1.84
CA VAL A 346 -17.47 30.97 1.01
C VAL A 346 -17.61 32.42 1.46
N ARG A 347 -18.81 32.85 1.87
CA ARG A 347 -19.02 34.22 2.41
C ARG A 347 -18.41 34.45 3.79
N GLY A 348 -18.06 33.39 4.53
CA GLY A 348 -17.45 33.50 5.86
C GLY A 348 -15.93 33.69 5.84
N GLN A 349 -15.28 33.50 4.69
CA GLN A 349 -13.82 33.56 4.57
C GLN A 349 -13.34 34.96 4.16
N TYR A 350 -12.26 35.42 4.77
CA TYR A 350 -11.60 36.68 4.43
C TYR A 350 -10.13 36.41 4.10
N TYR A 351 -9.56 37.18 3.18
CA TYR A 351 -8.11 37.16 2.95
C TYR A 351 -7.59 38.54 2.61
N VAL A 352 -6.34 38.79 2.97
CA VAL A 352 -5.62 40.03 2.64
C VAL A 352 -4.69 39.75 1.47
N GLY A 353 -4.77 40.56 0.42
CA GLY A 353 -4.00 40.39 -0.81
C GLY A 353 -3.65 41.73 -1.45
N VAL A 354 -3.08 41.66 -2.65
CA VAL A 354 -2.71 42.84 -3.44
C VAL A 354 -3.71 43.02 -4.59
N ASP A 355 -4.22 44.24 -4.74
CA ASP A 355 -5.09 44.70 -5.84
C ASP A 355 -4.48 45.99 -6.41
N ASP A 356 -4.13 46.03 -7.69
CA ASP A 356 -3.54 47.21 -8.36
C ASP A 356 -2.48 47.96 -7.50
N GLU A 357 -1.48 47.22 -7.01
CA GLU A 357 -0.36 47.70 -6.16
C GLU A 357 -0.72 48.20 -4.74
N HIS A 358 -1.96 47.96 -4.29
CA HIS A 358 -2.42 48.32 -2.95
C HIS A 358 -2.80 47.08 -2.14
N VAL A 359 -2.61 47.15 -0.83
CA VAL A 359 -3.10 46.10 0.09
C VAL A 359 -4.62 46.22 0.23
N ALA A 360 -5.35 45.15 -0.10
CA ALA A 360 -6.81 45.10 -0.08
C ALA A 360 -7.33 43.91 0.73
N LEU A 361 -8.49 44.11 1.36
CA LEU A 361 -9.25 43.06 2.04
C LEU A 361 -10.29 42.47 1.08
N PHE A 362 -10.21 41.16 0.86
CA PHE A 362 -11.16 40.40 0.06
C PHE A 362 -12.03 39.52 0.96
N GLN A 363 -13.30 39.39 0.59
CA GLN A 363 -14.21 38.40 1.15
C GLN A 363 -14.42 37.28 0.14
N GLY A 364 -14.06 36.05 0.51
CA GLY A 364 -14.08 34.87 -0.35
C GLY A 364 -12.79 34.05 -0.29
N VAL A 365 -12.61 33.15 -1.25
CA VAL A 365 -11.41 32.31 -1.40
C VAL A 365 -10.64 32.75 -2.65
N LYS A 366 -9.34 32.98 -2.52
CA LYS A 366 -8.47 33.39 -3.64
C LYS A 366 -8.49 32.35 -4.76
N GLY A 367 -8.80 32.79 -5.99
CA GLY A 367 -8.84 31.93 -7.19
C GLY A 367 -10.25 31.60 -7.71
N ILE A 368 -11.31 31.98 -6.99
CA ILE A 368 -12.70 31.79 -7.42
C ILE A 368 -13.28 33.16 -7.83
N PRO A 369 -14.00 33.30 -8.96
CA PRO A 369 -14.51 34.58 -9.49
C PRO A 369 -15.66 35.23 -8.67
N LEU A 370 -15.74 34.94 -7.38
CA LEU A 370 -16.78 35.40 -6.44
C LEU A 370 -16.23 36.29 -5.31
N SER A 371 -14.95 36.67 -5.34
CA SER A 371 -14.36 37.55 -4.33
C SER A 371 -14.74 39.01 -4.60
N SER A 372 -15.47 39.64 -3.67
CA SER A 372 -15.74 41.08 -3.70
C SER A 372 -14.80 41.83 -2.76
N VAL A 373 -14.26 42.96 -3.22
CA VAL A 373 -13.42 43.85 -2.40
C VAL A 373 -14.31 44.54 -1.36
N VAL A 374 -14.00 44.34 -0.07
CA VAL A 374 -14.85 44.85 1.03
C VAL A 374 -14.41 46.22 1.53
N LEU A 375 -13.15 46.62 1.32
CA LEU A 375 -12.61 47.91 1.76
C LEU A 375 -11.74 48.55 0.67
N PRO A 376 -12.12 49.72 0.13
CA PRO A 376 -11.29 50.44 -0.83
C PRO A 376 -10.23 51.31 -0.13
N ARG A 377 -8.96 51.06 -0.50
CA ARG A 377 -7.74 51.90 -0.43
C ARG A 377 -7.21 52.29 0.96
N ARG A 378 -5.86 52.23 1.13
CA ARG A 378 -5.03 53.34 1.69
C ARG A 378 -3.51 53.10 1.84
N GLN A 379 -2.95 51.91 1.56
CA GLN A 379 -1.49 51.71 1.69
C GLN A 379 -0.88 51.12 0.40
N PRO A 380 0.08 51.82 -0.23
CA PRO A 380 0.83 51.28 -1.35
C PRO A 380 1.77 50.17 -0.88
N LEU A 381 1.94 49.12 -1.71
CA LEU A 381 2.77 47.95 -1.39
C LEU A 381 4.24 48.33 -1.08
N SER A 382 4.72 49.47 -1.60
CA SER A 382 6.06 50.01 -1.38
C SER A 382 6.34 50.46 0.06
N GLU A 383 5.32 50.66 0.87
CA GLU A 383 5.46 51.03 2.30
C GLU A 383 5.52 49.81 3.22
N VAL A 384 5.36 48.60 2.69
CA VAL A 384 5.39 47.34 3.44
C VAL A 384 6.79 46.74 3.38
N ALA A 385 7.27 46.13 4.46
CA ALA A 385 8.59 45.50 4.50
C ALA A 385 8.69 44.34 3.46
N GLU A 386 9.81 44.26 2.75
CA GLU A 386 10.14 43.24 1.73
C GLU A 386 9.71 41.79 2.09
N PRO A 387 9.94 41.24 3.30
CA PRO A 387 9.50 39.89 3.64
C PRO A 387 7.97 39.71 3.60
N ASP A 388 7.22 40.74 4.01
CA ASP A 388 5.75 40.68 4.08
C ASP A 388 5.10 40.89 2.69
N GLN A 389 5.81 41.55 1.76
CA GLN A 389 5.34 41.74 0.38
C GLN A 389 5.19 40.41 -0.37
N ALA A 390 6.11 39.45 -0.17
CA ALA A 390 6.04 38.13 -0.78
C ALA A 390 4.86 37.31 -0.25
N GLU A 391 4.53 37.45 1.04
CA GLU A 391 3.42 36.76 1.69
C GLU A 391 2.06 37.35 1.29
N LEU A 392 1.96 38.68 1.17
CA LEU A 392 0.79 39.37 0.64
C LEU A 392 0.47 38.98 -0.81
N ARG A 393 1.51 38.78 -1.65
CA ARG A 393 1.34 38.26 -3.02
C ARG A 393 0.79 36.83 -3.02
N ARG A 394 1.12 36.00 -2.02
CA ARG A 394 0.55 34.65 -1.84
C ARG A 394 -0.87 34.69 -1.27
N GLY A 395 -1.20 35.70 -0.48
CA GLY A 395 -2.54 35.95 0.08
C GLY A 395 -2.65 35.36 1.48
N ILE A 396 -2.80 36.23 2.47
CA ILE A 396 -2.83 35.85 3.88
C ILE A 396 -4.28 35.56 4.28
N ARG A 397 -4.56 34.33 4.72
CA ARG A 397 -5.91 33.93 5.17
C ARG A 397 -6.23 34.59 6.51
N ALA A 398 -7.45 35.08 6.65
CA ALA A 398 -7.97 35.64 7.90
C ALA A 398 -9.29 34.94 8.26
N GLY A 399 -9.38 34.47 9.51
CA GLY A 399 -10.56 33.71 9.98
C GLY A 399 -11.80 34.57 10.24
N SER A 400 -11.64 35.90 10.26
CA SER A 400 -12.72 36.87 10.44
C SER A 400 -12.29 38.25 9.93
N ARG A 401 -13.26 39.17 9.81
CA ARG A 401 -12.97 40.57 9.48
C ARG A 401 -12.01 41.22 10.49
N ASP A 402 -12.22 41.02 11.78
CA ASP A 402 -11.38 41.60 12.85
C ASP A 402 -9.95 41.06 12.81
N ASP A 403 -9.80 39.78 12.45
CA ASP A 403 -8.50 39.14 12.27
C ASP A 403 -7.75 39.74 11.08
N ALA A 404 -8.46 39.99 9.98
CA ALA A 404 -7.89 40.64 8.81
C ALA A 404 -7.47 42.09 9.09
N GLU A 405 -8.27 42.85 9.86
CA GLU A 405 -7.92 44.20 10.30
C GLU A 405 -6.69 44.21 11.23
N LYS A 406 -6.54 43.20 12.10
CA LYS A 406 -5.32 43.00 12.91
C LYS A 406 -4.09 42.75 12.05
N ILE A 407 -4.20 41.89 11.02
CA ILE A 407 -3.10 41.63 10.08
C ILE A 407 -2.68 42.94 9.39
N ILE A 408 -3.64 43.72 8.88
CA ILE A 408 -3.37 45.02 8.25
C ILE A 408 -2.72 46.02 9.24
N SER A 409 -3.14 46.01 10.52
CA SER A 409 -2.54 46.91 11.54
C SER A 409 -1.08 46.58 11.86
N ARG A 410 -0.69 45.30 11.80
CA ARG A 410 0.71 44.87 12.00
C ARG A 410 1.60 45.36 10.86
N LEU A 411 1.08 45.29 9.63
CA LEU A 411 1.76 45.77 8.42
C LEU A 411 1.93 47.30 8.36
N ARG A 412 1.27 48.06 9.25
CA ARG A 412 1.44 49.52 9.38
C ARG A 412 2.52 49.94 10.37
N THR A 413 3.05 49.04 11.20
CA THR A 413 4.03 49.41 12.21
C THR A 413 5.43 49.36 11.57
N PRO A 414 6.11 50.50 11.36
CA PRO A 414 7.44 50.48 10.75
C PRO A 414 8.39 49.67 11.65
N ALA A 415 9.06 48.69 11.06
CA ALA A 415 10.16 47.98 11.71
C ALA A 415 11.20 49.02 12.14
N THR A 416 11.38 49.20 13.45
CA THR A 416 12.48 50.01 13.97
C THR A 416 13.78 49.30 13.59
N PRO A 417 14.71 49.94 12.86
CA PRO A 417 15.95 49.28 12.47
C PRO A 417 16.76 48.95 13.73
N SER A 418 17.03 47.65 13.92
CA SER A 418 17.92 47.14 14.97
C SER A 418 19.31 47.78 14.81
N VAL A 419 19.70 48.59 15.79
CA VAL A 419 21.03 49.22 15.84
C VAL A 419 22.07 48.13 16.08
N ARG A 420 22.96 47.95 15.10
CA ARG A 420 24.18 47.14 15.22
C ARG A 420 25.23 47.95 15.99
N PRO A 421 25.79 47.48 17.12
CA PRO A 421 26.89 48.19 17.75
C PRO A 421 28.17 47.96 16.92
N SER A 422 28.83 49.06 16.56
CA SER A 422 30.17 49.11 15.94
C SER A 422 31.22 49.35 17.04
N PRO A 423 32.44 48.74 16.98
CA PRO A 423 33.40 48.77 18.07
C PRO A 423 34.38 49.95 17.97
N SER A 424 34.82 50.50 19.11
CA SER A 424 36.02 51.36 19.23
C SER A 424 36.47 51.54 20.70
N PRO A 425 37.74 51.92 20.98
CA PRO A 425 38.67 51.15 21.83
C PRO A 425 39.13 51.81 23.16
N THR A 426 39.95 51.06 23.94
CA THR A 426 40.85 51.45 25.08
C THR A 426 40.18 51.83 26.42
N ASP A 427 40.68 51.54 27.64
CA ASP A 427 41.83 50.82 28.23
C ASP A 427 41.54 50.58 29.75
N ARG A 428 42.15 49.53 30.35
CA ARG A 428 42.53 49.32 31.79
C ARG A 428 41.48 49.48 32.91
N SER A 429 41.34 48.62 33.95
CA SER A 429 42.21 47.64 34.61
C SER A 429 41.39 46.73 35.55
N LYS A 430 41.66 45.41 35.61
CA LYS A 430 42.13 44.67 36.82
C LYS A 430 41.99 43.14 36.65
N VAL A 431 43.15 42.50 36.79
CA VAL A 431 43.47 41.08 37.03
C VAL A 431 42.96 40.72 38.46
N PRO A 432 42.64 39.45 38.84
CA PRO A 432 43.58 38.37 38.62
C PRO A 432 43.09 36.93 38.35
N SER A 433 44.01 36.21 37.68
CA SER A 433 44.47 34.82 37.91
C SER A 433 43.42 33.71 38.15
N GLY A 434 43.48 32.58 37.44
CA GLY A 434 44.52 32.18 36.52
C GLY A 434 44.35 30.77 35.96
N THR A 435 45.34 30.48 35.11
CA THR A 435 45.92 29.18 34.77
C THR A 435 44.98 28.24 34.02
N SER A 436 44.96 28.33 32.68
CA SER A 436 45.89 27.66 31.73
C SER A 436 45.72 26.14 31.80
N GLY A 437 45.39 25.42 30.75
CA GLY A 437 45.66 25.62 29.32
C GLY A 437 46.04 24.21 28.83
N SER A 438 45.30 23.63 27.89
CA SER A 438 45.44 23.79 26.45
C SER A 438 46.15 22.57 25.84
N SER A 439 45.89 22.37 24.55
CA SER A 439 46.58 21.50 23.59
C SER A 439 46.08 20.05 23.54
N LEU A 440 45.23 19.68 22.58
CA LEU A 440 45.48 19.46 21.14
C LEU A 440 46.20 18.14 20.83
N LEU A 441 45.59 17.43 19.87
CA LEU A 441 46.18 16.56 18.84
C LEU A 441 46.97 15.32 19.29
N SER A 442 46.54 14.14 18.83
CA SER A 442 47.23 13.44 17.74
C SER A 442 46.95 11.95 17.75
N THR A 443 46.61 11.45 16.56
CA THR A 443 46.75 10.09 16.05
C THR A 443 48.06 9.40 16.44
N ALA A 444 47.99 8.10 16.79
CA ALA A 444 48.88 7.05 16.28
C ALA A 444 48.44 5.64 16.74
N LEU A 445 48.57 4.70 15.81
CA LEU A 445 48.43 3.24 15.94
C LEU A 445 49.39 2.65 17.01
N CYS A 446 49.01 1.55 17.67
CA CYS A 446 49.73 0.27 17.59
C CYS A 446 48.99 -0.88 18.28
N GLN A 447 49.28 -2.08 17.79
CA GLN A 447 48.71 -3.40 18.04
C GLN A 447 49.18 -4.08 19.36
N PRO A 448 48.72 -5.31 19.67
CA PRO A 448 48.60 -5.85 21.03
C PRO A 448 49.76 -6.77 21.45
N ALA A 449 49.88 -7.05 22.76
CA ALA A 449 50.43 -8.31 23.29
C ALA A 449 50.24 -8.43 24.82
N THR A 450 49.47 -9.47 25.21
CA THR A 450 49.70 -10.44 26.29
C THR A 450 50.55 -10.09 27.52
N GLY A 451 50.04 -10.44 28.72
CA GLY A 451 50.91 -10.89 29.82
C GLY A 451 50.36 -10.83 31.25
N ALA A 452 49.81 -11.97 31.70
CA ALA A 452 49.96 -12.56 33.04
C ALA A 452 49.37 -11.88 34.30
N GLY A 453 48.36 -12.58 34.86
CA GLY A 453 48.46 -13.17 36.19
C GLY A 453 47.86 -12.39 37.37
N VAL A 454 46.97 -13.06 38.13
CA VAL A 454 47.14 -13.38 39.57
C VAL A 454 45.81 -13.90 40.16
N THR A 455 45.82 -15.21 40.45
CA THR A 455 45.22 -16.00 41.55
C THR A 455 43.82 -15.77 42.14
N VAL A 456 43.09 -16.89 42.16
CA VAL A 456 41.96 -17.37 43.01
C VAL A 456 42.27 -17.33 44.52
N PRO A 457 41.29 -17.40 45.47
CA PRO A 457 40.50 -18.62 45.81
C PRO A 457 39.00 -18.30 46.05
N GLY A 458 38.04 -19.21 46.16
CA GLY A 458 37.98 -20.65 46.32
C GLY A 458 36.51 -21.04 46.54
N CYS A 459 36.18 -22.28 46.17
CA CYS A 459 34.86 -22.91 46.10
C CYS A 459 34.25 -23.23 47.49
N PRO A 460 32.97 -23.70 47.58
CA PRO A 460 32.73 -25.13 47.39
C PRO A 460 31.46 -25.51 46.61
N THR A 461 31.64 -26.55 45.80
CA THR A 461 30.69 -27.42 45.09
C THR A 461 29.98 -28.44 46.01
N THR A 462 28.84 -28.97 45.58
CA THR A 462 28.47 -30.43 45.49
C THR A 462 26.97 -30.59 45.09
N PRO A 463 26.46 -31.78 44.66
CA PRO A 463 26.68 -32.41 43.34
C PRO A 463 25.38 -32.95 42.67
N VAL A 464 25.50 -33.42 41.43
CA VAL A 464 24.47 -34.15 40.64
C VAL A 464 24.61 -35.67 40.86
N PRO A 465 23.52 -36.47 40.89
CA PRO A 465 23.60 -37.93 40.95
C PRO A 465 23.50 -38.61 39.56
N THR A 466 24.29 -39.68 39.38
CA THR A 466 24.22 -40.67 38.28
C THR A 466 23.41 -41.92 38.68
N PRO A 467 22.95 -42.74 37.72
CA PRO A 467 22.00 -43.85 37.95
C PRO A 467 22.67 -45.23 38.07
N SER A 468 21.88 -46.23 38.54
CA SER A 468 21.86 -47.68 38.20
C SER A 468 21.33 -48.53 39.38
N PRO A 469 20.95 -49.82 39.19
CA PRO A 469 21.08 -50.68 38.00
C PRO A 469 19.77 -51.14 37.35
#